data_AF-A0A7W3YL56-F1
#
_entry.id   AF-A0A7W3YL56-F1
#
_cell.length_a   1.000
_cell.length_b   1.000
_cell.length_c   1.000
_cell.angle_alpha   90.00
_cell.angle_beta   90.00
_cell.angle_gamma   90.00
#
_symmetry.space_group_name_H-M   'P 1'
#
loop_
_entity.id
_entity.type
_entity.pdbx_description
1 polymer ?
#
loop_
_entity_poly.entity_id
_entity_poly.type
_entity_poly.pdbx_seq_one_letter_code
_entity_poly.pdbx_strand_id
1 'polypeptide(L)'
;MKMKTPVQMTDDLAQFIKESREDVAYPHESLYVDLLEQWKVLSRYQLEYADKESKRLYNAYWNSMAQWYQVFDNERDNLLEPTAIPSDDLMDFYAGLIDDLMDHVLNLVPPSPHSTIIKLTDFRVLLSNELQKITQLDLDIQGPIDFAMIMDYWKMLGESFDRESIK
;
A
#
# COMPACT_ATOMS: atom_id res chain seq x y z
N MET A 1 -22.22 1.99 0.90
CA MET A 1 -21.68 0.62 0.92
C MET A 1 -21.23 0.27 2.33
N LYS A 2 -21.30 -1.01 2.74
CA LYS A 2 -20.58 -1.46 3.93
C LYS A 2 -19.09 -1.47 3.61
N MET A 3 -18.25 -0.96 4.51
CA MET A 3 -16.79 -0.99 4.35
C MET A 3 -16.34 -2.45 4.36
N LYS A 4 -15.56 -2.87 3.35
CA LYS A 4 -15.01 -4.23 3.28
C LYS A 4 -13.99 -4.44 4.38
N THR A 5 -13.94 -5.64 4.95
CA THR A 5 -12.91 -5.99 5.92
C THR A 5 -11.54 -6.14 5.24
N PRO A 6 -10.42 -6.03 5.98
CA PRO A 6 -9.09 -6.31 5.44
C PRO A 6 -8.99 -7.63 4.67
N VAL A 7 -9.62 -8.68 5.20
CA VAL A 7 -9.64 -10.02 4.58
C VAL A 7 -10.42 -9.99 3.25
N GLN A 8 -11.60 -9.35 3.22
CA GLN A 8 -12.39 -9.24 2.00
C GLN A 8 -11.65 -8.47 0.89
N MET A 9 -11.01 -7.35 1.24
CA MET A 9 -10.20 -6.59 0.28
C MET A 9 -9.02 -7.40 -0.25
N THR A 10 -8.36 -8.17 0.63
CA THR A 10 -7.25 -9.08 0.26
C THR A 10 -7.71 -10.17 -0.70
N ASP A 11 -8.85 -10.80 -0.42
CA ASP A 11 -9.39 -11.87 -1.25
C ASP A 11 -9.83 -11.34 -2.63
N ASP A 12 -10.45 -10.16 -2.67
CA ASP A 12 -10.87 -9.52 -3.92
C ASP A 12 -9.67 -9.10 -4.79
N LEU A 13 -8.61 -8.56 -4.17
CA LEU A 13 -7.36 -8.24 -4.87
C LEU A 13 -6.69 -9.50 -5.43
N ALA A 14 -6.70 -10.60 -4.67
CA ALA A 14 -6.18 -11.89 -5.15
C ALA A 14 -6.99 -12.45 -6.34
N GLN A 15 -8.30 -12.19 -6.38
CA GLN A 15 -9.13 -12.56 -7.51
C GLN A 15 -8.83 -11.69 -8.74
N PHE A 16 -8.66 -10.38 -8.56
CA PHE A 16 -8.27 -9.48 -9.64
C PHE A 16 -6.96 -9.90 -10.30
N ILE A 17 -5.90 -10.19 -9.52
CA ILE A 17 -4.59 -10.62 -10.06
C ILE A 17 -4.69 -11.88 -10.92
N LYS A 18 -5.59 -12.81 -10.57
CA LYS A 18 -5.85 -14.01 -11.40
C LYS A 18 -6.57 -13.68 -12.70
N GLU A 19 -7.46 -12.69 -12.68
CA GLU A 19 -8.22 -12.25 -13.84
C GLU A 19 -7.35 -11.44 -14.81
N SER A 20 -6.50 -10.53 -14.29
CA SER A 20 -5.55 -9.74 -15.05
C SER A 20 -4.29 -10.51 -15.49
N ARG A 21 -4.10 -11.74 -14.99
CA ARG A 21 -2.93 -12.60 -15.23
C ARG A 21 -1.61 -12.01 -14.74
N GLU A 22 -1.67 -11.13 -13.76
CA GLU A 22 -0.50 -10.60 -13.06
C GLU A 22 0.10 -11.61 -12.08
N ASP A 23 -0.52 -12.78 -11.92
CA ASP A 23 -0.01 -13.89 -11.10
C ASP A 23 1.36 -14.44 -11.55
N VAL A 24 1.83 -14.04 -12.73
CA VAL A 24 3.13 -14.42 -13.29
C VAL A 24 4.19 -13.33 -13.20
N ALA A 25 3.84 -12.14 -12.69
CA ALA A 25 4.77 -11.03 -12.53
C ALA A 25 5.93 -11.43 -11.59
N TYR A 26 7.14 -10.97 -11.90
CA TYR A 26 8.26 -11.10 -10.97
C TYR A 26 8.06 -10.14 -9.78
N PRO A 27 8.78 -10.35 -8.67
CA PRO A 27 8.71 -9.44 -7.53
C PRO A 27 8.94 -7.99 -7.96
N HIS A 28 8.12 -7.07 -7.46
CA HIS A 28 8.22 -5.64 -7.75
C HIS A 28 7.85 -5.22 -9.18
N GLU A 29 7.31 -6.12 -10.00
CA GLU A 29 6.84 -5.75 -11.33
C GLU A 29 5.37 -5.31 -11.36
N SER A 30 4.57 -5.68 -10.36
CA SER A 30 3.15 -5.35 -10.26
C SER A 30 2.84 -4.76 -8.90
N LEU A 31 2.26 -3.55 -8.91
CA LEU A 31 1.71 -2.93 -7.71
C LEU A 31 0.75 -3.87 -6.98
N TYR A 32 -0.15 -4.51 -7.72
CA TYR A 32 -1.22 -5.31 -7.13
C TYR A 32 -0.68 -6.57 -6.46
N VAL A 33 0.32 -7.21 -7.06
CA VAL A 33 1.00 -8.39 -6.48
C VAL A 33 1.71 -8.00 -5.19
N ASP A 34 2.52 -6.95 -5.21
CA ASP A 34 3.25 -6.46 -4.04
C ASP A 34 2.28 -6.02 -2.92
N LEU A 35 1.19 -5.34 -3.28
CA LEU A 35 0.15 -4.93 -2.33
C LEU A 35 -0.58 -6.14 -1.75
N LEU A 36 -0.85 -7.18 -2.54
CA LEU A 36 -1.46 -8.42 -2.05
C LEU A 36 -0.56 -9.11 -1.02
N GLU A 37 0.75 -9.16 -1.27
CA GLU A 37 1.72 -9.73 -0.32
C GLU A 37 1.72 -8.95 1.00
N GLN A 38 1.84 -7.63 0.91
CA GLN A 38 1.74 -6.74 2.06
C GLN A 38 0.42 -6.96 2.83
N TRP A 39 -0.72 -6.97 2.14
CA TRP A 39 -2.03 -7.11 2.77
C TRP A 39 -2.21 -8.46 3.44
N LYS A 40 -1.71 -9.55 2.86
CA LYS A 40 -1.69 -10.88 3.49
C LYS A 40 -0.90 -10.89 4.80
N VAL A 41 0.22 -10.15 4.86
CA VAL A 41 1.04 -10.05 6.07
C VAL A 41 0.33 -9.20 7.13
N LEU A 42 -0.10 -7.98 6.77
CA LEU A 42 -0.67 -7.01 7.72
C LEU A 42 -2.06 -7.41 8.22
N SER A 43 -2.87 -8.10 7.41
CA SER A 43 -4.24 -8.50 7.80
C SER A 43 -4.27 -9.58 8.88
N ARG A 44 -3.18 -10.36 9.00
CA ARG A 44 -3.02 -11.43 10.00
C ARG A 44 -2.55 -10.93 11.36
N TYR A 45 -2.24 -9.63 11.47
CA TYR A 45 -1.75 -9.06 12.71
C TYR A 45 -2.77 -9.19 13.85
N GLN A 46 -2.34 -9.74 15.00
CA GLN A 46 -3.20 -9.99 16.15
C GLN A 46 -3.39 -8.71 16.99
N LEU A 47 -4.40 -7.92 16.63
CA LEU A 47 -4.78 -6.68 17.31
C LEU A 47 -5.06 -6.82 18.81
N GLU A 48 -5.52 -7.99 19.28
CA GLU A 48 -5.91 -8.20 20.68
C GLU A 48 -4.78 -7.80 21.66
N TYR A 49 -3.55 -8.24 21.36
CA TYR A 49 -2.36 -8.07 22.19
C TYR A 49 -1.54 -6.82 21.85
N ALA A 50 -1.99 -6.02 20.89
CA ALA A 50 -1.28 -4.85 20.42
C ALA A 50 -1.35 -3.69 21.43
N ASP A 51 -0.26 -2.92 21.52
CA ASP A 51 -0.24 -1.67 22.29
C ASP A 51 -1.09 -0.59 21.62
N LYS A 52 -1.31 0.53 22.33
CA LYS A 52 -2.19 1.61 21.86
C LYS A 52 -1.73 2.18 20.51
N GLU A 53 -0.43 2.35 20.35
CA GLU A 53 0.17 2.91 19.14
C GLU A 53 0.03 1.96 17.94
N SER A 54 0.30 0.67 18.14
CA SER A 54 0.11 -0.36 17.10
C SER A 54 -1.35 -0.47 16.67
N LYS A 55 -2.29 -0.40 17.63
CA LYS A 55 -3.74 -0.37 17.33
C LYS A 55 -4.13 0.85 16.51
N ARG A 56 -3.62 2.03 16.88
CA ARG A 56 -3.86 3.28 16.17
C ARG A 56 -3.36 3.21 14.74
N LEU A 57 -2.10 2.80 14.56
CA LEU A 57 -1.46 2.72 13.25
C LEU A 57 -2.11 1.65 12.36
N TYR A 58 -2.50 0.50 12.93
CA TYR A 58 -3.27 -0.53 12.22
C TYR A 58 -4.59 0.03 11.68
N ASN A 59 -5.35 0.76 12.51
CA ASN A 59 -6.62 1.34 12.07
C ASN A 59 -6.40 2.43 11.02
N ALA A 60 -5.38 3.27 11.18
CA ALA A 60 -5.03 4.32 10.20
C ALA A 60 -4.69 3.72 8.84
N TYR A 61 -3.86 2.67 8.84
CA TYR A 61 -3.48 1.93 7.64
C TYR A 61 -4.71 1.32 6.95
N TRP A 62 -5.52 0.53 7.66
CA TRP A 62 -6.66 -0.15 7.03
C TRP A 62 -7.80 0.79 6.63
N ASN A 63 -7.98 1.92 7.31
CA ASN A 63 -8.91 2.96 6.86
C ASN A 63 -8.44 3.66 5.58
N SER A 64 -7.12 3.83 5.40
CA SER A 64 -6.53 4.30 4.15
C SER A 64 -6.74 3.28 3.04
N MET A 65 -6.40 2.01 3.29
CA MET A 65 -6.57 0.94 2.31
C MET A 65 -8.03 0.72 1.90
N ALA A 66 -8.98 0.95 2.81
CA ALA A 66 -10.40 0.89 2.48
C ALA A 66 -10.87 2.03 1.56
N GLN A 67 -10.17 3.18 1.56
CA GLN A 67 -10.43 4.28 0.62
C GLN A 67 -9.74 4.02 -0.71
N TRP A 68 -8.48 3.60 -0.67
CA TRP A 68 -7.72 3.21 -1.86
C TRP A 68 -8.45 2.09 -2.62
N TYR A 69 -8.94 1.08 -1.90
CA TYR A 69 -9.71 -0.02 -2.48
C TYR A 69 -10.99 0.45 -3.17
N GLN A 70 -11.65 1.52 -2.70
CA GLN A 70 -12.81 2.06 -3.39
C GLN A 70 -12.45 2.71 -4.72
N VAL A 71 -11.30 3.38 -4.80
CA VAL A 71 -10.79 3.91 -6.08
C VAL A 71 -10.45 2.75 -7.00
N PHE A 72 -9.69 1.77 -6.51
CA PHE A 72 -9.35 0.55 -7.24
C PHE A 72 -10.59 -0.17 -7.80
N ASP A 73 -11.61 -0.39 -6.98
CA ASP A 73 -12.84 -1.12 -7.39
C ASP A 73 -13.63 -0.35 -8.46
N ASN A 74 -13.55 0.99 -8.46
CA ASN A 74 -14.18 1.84 -9.48
C ASN A 74 -13.37 1.87 -10.80
N GLU A 75 -12.05 1.81 -10.72
CA GLU A 75 -11.15 1.83 -11.88
C GLU A 75 -10.83 0.43 -12.43
N ARG A 76 -11.33 -0.62 -11.76
CA ARG A 76 -11.00 -2.03 -12.05
C ARG A 76 -11.18 -2.42 -13.52
N ASP A 77 -12.26 -1.96 -14.16
CA ASP A 77 -12.52 -2.27 -15.56
C ASP A 77 -11.52 -1.56 -16.49
N ASN A 78 -11.12 -0.32 -16.16
CA ASN A 78 -10.15 0.46 -16.93
C ASN A 78 -8.72 -0.10 -16.80
N LEU A 79 -8.40 -0.71 -15.65
CA LEU A 79 -7.11 -1.36 -15.41
C LEU A 79 -6.85 -2.56 -16.34
N LEU A 80 -7.91 -3.17 -16.87
CA LEU A 80 -7.80 -4.26 -17.83
C LEU A 80 -7.64 -3.77 -19.28
N GLU A 81 -7.83 -2.46 -19.52
CA GLU A 81 -7.72 -1.88 -20.86
C GLU A 81 -6.29 -1.43 -21.17
N PRO A 82 -5.74 -1.80 -22.34
CA PRO A 82 -4.41 -1.34 -22.74
C PRO A 82 -4.39 0.18 -22.93
N THR A 83 -3.70 0.88 -22.05
CA THR A 83 -3.51 2.33 -22.10
C THR A 83 -2.20 2.69 -22.80
N ALA A 84 -2.18 3.84 -23.48
CA ALA A 84 -0.95 4.32 -24.13
C ALA A 84 0.12 4.66 -23.08
N ILE A 85 1.36 4.25 -23.36
CA ILE A 85 2.51 4.53 -22.48
C ILE A 85 2.74 6.06 -22.46
N PRO A 86 2.94 6.68 -21.27
CA PRO A 86 3.26 8.10 -21.16
C PRO A 86 4.62 8.40 -21.80
N SER A 87 4.92 9.67 -22.11
CA SER A 87 6.27 10.06 -22.51
C SER A 87 7.27 9.88 -21.36
N ASP A 88 8.53 9.57 -21.67
CA ASP A 88 9.61 9.42 -20.67
C ASP A 88 9.68 10.59 -19.67
N ASP A 89 9.60 11.84 -20.15
CA ASP A 89 9.60 13.04 -19.28
C ASP A 89 8.46 13.06 -18.25
N LEU A 90 7.32 12.47 -18.60
CA LEU A 90 6.14 12.41 -17.73
C LEU A 90 6.26 11.25 -16.72
N MET A 91 6.90 10.15 -17.13
CA MET A 91 7.25 9.02 -16.25
C MET A 91 8.23 9.49 -15.17
N ASP A 92 9.29 10.20 -15.55
CA ASP A 92 10.28 10.77 -14.62
C ASP A 92 9.62 11.73 -13.61
N PHE A 93 8.67 12.54 -14.08
CA PHE A 93 7.93 13.44 -13.20
C PHE A 93 7.07 12.68 -12.18
N TYR A 94 6.34 11.64 -12.60
CA TYR A 94 5.53 10.84 -11.69
C TYR A 94 6.39 10.03 -10.71
N ALA A 95 7.51 9.47 -11.17
CA ALA A 95 8.47 8.78 -10.32
C ALA A 95 8.98 9.69 -9.20
N GLY A 96 9.40 10.92 -9.54
CA GLY A 96 9.85 11.89 -8.54
C GLY A 96 8.77 12.26 -7.51
N LEU A 97 7.51 12.42 -7.95
CA LEU A 97 6.39 12.65 -7.02
C LEU A 97 6.11 11.45 -6.11
N ILE A 98 6.24 10.23 -6.65
CA ILE A 98 6.06 9.00 -5.88
C ILE A 98 7.16 8.87 -4.83
N ASP A 99 8.41 9.15 -5.18
CA ASP A 99 9.54 9.15 -4.24
C ASP A 99 9.33 10.13 -3.08
N ASP A 100 8.90 11.36 -3.38
CA ASP A 100 8.59 12.36 -2.36
C ASP A 100 7.46 11.88 -1.41
N LEU A 101 6.44 11.22 -1.96
CA LEU A 101 5.33 10.65 -1.17
C LEU A 101 5.78 9.45 -0.33
N MET A 102 6.63 8.57 -0.89
CA MET A 102 7.24 7.44 -0.18
C MET A 102 8.02 7.93 1.03
N ASP A 103 8.93 8.89 0.82
CA ASP A 103 9.75 9.47 1.87
C ASP A 103 8.91 10.13 2.97
N HIS A 104 7.88 10.89 2.58
CA HIS A 104 6.95 11.49 3.55
C HIS A 104 6.28 10.42 4.42
N VAL A 105 5.68 9.39 3.81
CA VAL A 105 4.98 8.33 4.54
C VAL A 105 5.93 7.56 5.46
N LEU A 106 7.11 7.19 4.98
CA LEU A 106 8.10 6.45 5.79
C LEU A 106 8.56 7.25 7.01
N ASN A 107 8.71 8.57 6.88
CA ASN A 107 9.06 9.46 7.99
C ASN A 107 7.93 9.61 9.04
N LEU A 108 6.68 9.36 8.65
CA LEU A 108 5.54 9.39 9.57
C LEU A 108 5.34 8.09 10.35
N VAL A 109 5.94 6.97 9.91
CA VAL A 109 5.86 5.72 10.66
C VAL A 109 6.64 5.88 11.96
N PRO A 110 5.99 5.74 13.14
CA PRO A 110 6.69 5.91 14.40
C PRO A 110 7.85 4.92 14.52
N PRO A 111 9.03 5.36 14.98
CA PRO A 111 10.16 4.46 15.14
C PRO A 111 9.79 3.33 16.09
N SER A 112 10.22 2.11 15.76
CA SER A 112 10.04 0.98 16.69
C SER A 112 10.70 1.31 18.03
N PRO A 113 10.10 0.93 19.17
CA PRO A 113 10.73 1.15 20.46
C PRO A 113 12.12 0.49 20.46
N HIS A 114 13.17 1.29 20.72
CA HIS A 114 14.57 0.86 20.81
C HIS A 114 14.82 -0.01 22.06
N SER A 115 14.04 -1.07 22.26
CA SER A 115 14.40 -2.13 23.18
C SER A 115 15.33 -3.12 22.46
N THR A 116 16.28 -3.69 23.20
CA THR A 116 17.24 -4.71 22.72
C THR A 116 16.57 -5.96 22.12
N ILE A 117 15.24 -6.07 22.22
CA ILE A 117 14.41 -7.14 21.68
C ILE A 117 13.38 -6.52 20.73
N ILE A 118 13.45 -6.87 19.45
CA ILE A 118 12.38 -6.55 18.49
C ILE A 118 11.16 -7.39 18.85
N LYS A 119 10.08 -6.73 19.25
CA LYS A 119 8.80 -7.43 19.48
C LYS A 119 8.15 -7.70 18.13
N LEU A 120 8.10 -8.97 17.74
CA LEU A 120 7.36 -9.41 16.55
C LEU A 120 5.84 -9.12 16.64
N THR A 121 5.35 -8.76 17.83
CA THR A 121 3.98 -8.27 18.03
C THR A 121 3.83 -6.77 17.78
N ASP A 122 4.86 -6.05 17.35
CA ASP A 122 4.79 -4.61 17.09
C ASP A 122 4.35 -4.33 15.65
N PHE A 123 3.21 -3.65 15.48
CA PHE A 123 2.70 -3.33 14.14
C PHE A 123 3.58 -2.32 13.41
N ARG A 124 4.30 -1.43 14.12
CA ARG A 124 5.18 -0.42 13.48
C ARG A 124 6.31 -1.09 12.72
N VAL A 125 6.92 -2.12 13.32
CA VAL A 125 7.99 -2.89 12.68
C VAL A 125 7.47 -3.61 11.45
N LEU A 126 6.32 -4.27 11.58
CA LEU A 126 5.71 -5.00 10.48
C LEU A 126 5.36 -4.06 9.32
N LEU A 127 4.65 -2.97 9.62
CA LEU A 127 4.27 -1.98 8.63
C LEU A 127 5.50 -1.35 7.96
N SER A 128 6.51 -0.92 8.72
CA SER A 128 7.74 -0.33 8.15
C SER A 128 8.41 -1.27 7.16
N ASN A 129 8.51 -2.56 7.50
CA ASN A 129 9.11 -3.55 6.61
C ASN A 129 8.28 -3.74 5.34
N GLU A 130 6.96 -3.84 5.45
CA GLU A 130 6.10 -4.03 4.28
C GLU A 130 6.00 -2.77 3.42
N LEU A 131 6.11 -1.56 3.98
CA LEU A 131 6.19 -0.31 3.20
C LEU A 131 7.50 -0.23 2.40
N GLN A 132 8.63 -0.62 3.01
CA GLN A 132 9.93 -0.66 2.34
C GLN A 132 10.02 -1.68 1.19
N LYS A 133 9.11 -2.66 1.14
CA LYS A 133 9.01 -3.54 -0.02
C LYS A 133 8.33 -2.84 -1.18
N ILE A 134 7.27 -2.06 -0.93
CA ILE A 134 6.57 -1.32 -1.99
C ILE A 134 7.48 -0.26 -2.62
N THR A 135 8.44 0.31 -1.88
CA THR A 135 9.42 1.25 -2.46
C THR A 135 10.40 0.60 -3.45
N GLN A 136 10.38 -0.73 -3.59
CA GLN A 136 11.20 -1.46 -4.57
C GLN A 136 10.46 -1.70 -5.89
N LEU A 137 9.19 -1.27 -5.98
CA LEU A 137 8.38 -1.37 -7.19
C LEU A 137 9.12 -0.75 -8.39
N ASP A 138 9.26 -1.51 -9.47
CA ASP A 138 9.87 -1.04 -10.70
C ASP A 138 8.89 -0.12 -11.42
N LEU A 139 9.12 1.19 -11.30
CA LEU A 139 8.27 2.22 -11.89
C LEU A 139 8.40 2.27 -13.42
N ASP A 140 9.50 1.81 -14.01
CA ASP A 140 9.76 1.92 -15.45
C ASP A 140 8.82 1.05 -16.30
N ILE A 141 8.19 0.05 -15.67
CA ILE A 141 7.30 -0.91 -16.32
C ILE A 141 5.82 -0.73 -15.97
N GLN A 142 5.49 0.27 -15.15
CA GLN A 142 4.11 0.53 -14.72
C GLN A 142 3.29 1.24 -15.81
N GLY A 143 1.99 0.91 -15.90
CA GLY A 143 1.06 1.60 -16.79
C GLY A 143 0.64 2.98 -16.22
N PRO A 144 0.09 3.88 -17.05
CA PRO A 144 -0.37 5.20 -16.59
C PRO A 144 -1.39 5.16 -15.45
N ILE A 145 -2.29 4.17 -15.47
CA ILE A 145 -3.29 4.01 -14.42
C ILE A 145 -2.63 3.47 -13.15
N ASP A 146 -1.66 2.57 -13.27
CA ASP A 146 -0.90 2.07 -12.13
C ASP A 146 -0.13 3.19 -11.42
N PHE A 147 0.44 4.15 -12.16
CA PHE A 147 1.00 5.37 -11.55
C PHE A 147 0.00 6.14 -10.70
N ALA A 148 -1.22 6.32 -11.19
CA ALA A 148 -2.28 6.96 -10.42
C ALA A 148 -2.61 6.15 -9.16
N MET A 149 -2.68 4.82 -9.28
CA MET A 149 -2.93 3.92 -8.15
C MET A 149 -1.79 3.94 -7.12
N ILE A 150 -0.53 4.02 -7.53
CA ILE A 150 0.65 4.15 -6.66
C ILE A 150 0.61 5.49 -5.92
N MET A 151 0.37 6.59 -6.64
CA MET A 151 0.26 7.92 -6.04
C MET A 151 -0.88 7.97 -5.00
N ASP A 152 -2.05 7.44 -5.33
CA ASP A 152 -3.18 7.40 -4.41
C ASP A 152 -2.88 6.54 -3.18
N TYR A 153 -2.17 5.41 -3.35
CA TYR A 153 -1.74 4.56 -2.24
C TYR A 153 -0.90 5.35 -1.23
N TRP A 154 0.15 6.02 -1.69
CA TRP A 154 1.04 6.77 -0.81
C TRP A 154 0.38 8.03 -0.25
N LYS A 155 -0.38 8.77 -1.06
CA LYS A 155 -1.09 9.97 -0.62
C LYS A 155 -2.10 9.66 0.48
N MET A 156 -2.94 8.65 0.30
CA MET A 156 -3.96 8.30 1.30
C MET A 156 -3.32 7.79 2.60
N LEU A 157 -2.19 7.06 2.51
CA LEU A 157 -1.41 6.69 3.69
C LEU A 157 -0.85 7.91 4.41
N GLY A 158 -0.23 8.84 3.69
CA GLY A 158 0.33 10.08 4.25
C GLY A 158 -0.73 10.89 4.97
N GLU A 159 -1.87 11.15 4.32
CA GLU A 159 -3.00 11.85 4.93
C GLU A 159 -3.54 11.13 6.18
N SER A 160 -3.60 9.81 6.16
CA SER A 160 -4.07 9.02 7.29
C SER A 160 -3.10 9.11 8.48
N PHE A 161 -1.80 9.00 8.23
CA PHE A 161 -0.78 9.05 9.27
C PHE A 161 -0.60 10.47 9.84
N ASP A 162 -0.67 11.50 9.00
CA ASP A 162 -0.66 12.90 9.44
C ASP A 162 -1.84 13.23 10.37
N ARG A 163 -3.04 12.74 10.06
CA ARG A 163 -4.22 12.94 10.94
C ARG A 163 -4.05 12.30 12.30
N GLU A 164 -3.31 11.20 12.36
CA GLU A 164 -3.04 10.53 13.63
C GLU A 164 -1.87 11.19 14.37
N SER A 165 -0.82 11.67 13.70
CA SER A 165 0.35 12.30 14.35
C SER A 165 0.04 13.58 15.14
N ILE A 166 -1.10 14.24 14.85
CA ILE A 166 -1.56 15.47 15.51
C ILE A 166 -2.34 15.21 16.82
N LYS A 167 -2.70 13.96 17.15
CA LYS A 167 -3.50 13.58 18.34
C LYS A 167 -2.68 12.98 19.48
#